data_AF-A0A7C5GU29-F1
#
_entry.id   AF-A0A7C5GU29-F1
#
_cell.length_a   1.000
_cell.length_b   1.000
_cell.length_c   1.000
_cell.angle_alpha   90.00
_cell.angle_beta   90.00
_cell.angle_gamma   90.00
#
_symmetry.space_group_name_H-M   'P 1'
#
loop_
_entity.id
_entity.type
_entity.pdbx_description
1 polymer ?
#
loop_
_entity_poly.entity_id
_entity_poly.type
_entity_poly.pdbx_seq_one_letter_code
_entity_poly.pdbx_strand_id
1 'polypeptide(L)' 'VRTCHDLGLRVNVWTPNTREEMGRCLRMGVDGLITDLPDTALEMISLHGSDP' A
#
# COMPACT_ATOMS: atom_id res chain seq x y z
N VAL A 1 8.16 3.71 -6.66
CA VAL A 1 7.34 4.67 -5.90
C VAL A 1 7.98 6.05 -5.90
N ARG A 2 9.11 6.29 -5.19
CA ARG A 2 9.80 7.60 -5.17
C ARG A 2 9.93 8.30 -6.53
N THR A 3 10.53 7.68 -7.54
CA THR A 3 10.66 8.30 -8.88
C THR A 3 9.31 8.66 -9.53
N CYS A 4 8.25 7.88 -9.28
CA CYS A 4 6.92 8.22 -9.76
C CYS A 4 6.39 9.46 -9.02
N HIS A 5 6.54 9.50 -7.70
CA HIS A 5 6.16 10.65 -6.88
C HIS A 5 6.93 11.91 -7.24
N ASP A 6 8.23 11.82 -7.51
CA ASP A 6 9.07 12.94 -7.99
C ASP A 6 8.56 13.52 -9.32
N LEU A 7 7.87 12.70 -10.12
CA LEU A 7 7.22 13.08 -11.38
C LEU A 7 5.74 13.47 -11.19
N GLY A 8 5.23 13.54 -9.96
CA GLY A 8 3.83 13.84 -9.67
C GLY A 8 2.85 12.70 -10.03
N LEU A 9 3.34 11.48 -10.22
CA LEU A 9 2.54 10.30 -10.57
C LEU A 9 2.15 9.51 -9.32
N ARG A 10 0.88 9.12 -9.22
CA ARG A 10 0.38 8.19 -8.20
C ARG A 10 0.70 6.75 -8.55
N VAL A 11 0.97 5.93 -7.54
CA VAL A 11 1.30 4.50 -7.69
C VAL A 11 0.29 3.63 -6.94
N ASN A 12 -0.57 2.96 -7.68
CA ASN A 12 -1.52 1.98 -7.16
C ASN A 12 -1.05 0.56 -7.48
N VAL A 13 -1.28 -0.39 -6.57
CA VAL A 13 -0.86 -1.80 -6.74
C VAL A 13 -2.04 -2.76 -6.65
N TRP A 14 -1.93 -3.87 -7.40
CA TRP A 14 -2.85 -4.99 -7.44
C TRP A 14 -2.03 -6.29 -7.63
N THR A 15 -2.37 -7.47 -7.11
CA THR A 15 -3.38 -7.80 -6.08
C THR A 15 -2.67 -8.48 -4.90
N PRO A 16 -2.08 -7.72 -3.95
CA PRO A 16 -1.45 -8.31 -2.78
C PRO A 16 -2.51 -8.95 -1.90
N ASN A 17 -2.39 -10.26 -1.68
CA ASN A 17 -3.36 -11.08 -0.96
C ASN A 17 -2.76 -11.74 0.28
N THR A 18 -1.58 -11.27 0.71
CA THR A 18 -0.95 -11.68 1.97
C THR A 18 -0.57 -10.46 2.80
N ARG A 19 -0.58 -10.61 4.14
CA ARG A 19 -0.14 -9.55 5.07
C ARG A 19 1.30 -9.11 4.80
N GLU A 20 2.17 -10.02 4.40
CA GLU A 20 3.56 -9.72 4.06
C GLU A 20 3.65 -8.81 2.84
N GLU A 21 2.97 -9.15 1.75
CA GLU A 21 2.93 -8.33 0.53
C GLU A 21 2.30 -6.98 0.78
N MET A 22 1.16 -6.93 1.49
CA MET A 22 0.50 -5.69 1.87
C MET A 22 1.44 -4.80 2.69
N GLY A 23 2.10 -5.34 3.72
CA GLY A 23 3.05 -4.59 4.53
C GLY A 23 4.23 -4.06 3.72
N ARG A 24 4.74 -4.85 2.76
CA ARG A 24 5.78 -4.38 1.84
C ARG A 24 5.27 -3.23 0.96
N CYS A 25 4.07 -3.34 0.40
CA CYS A 25 3.46 -2.29 -0.42
C CYS A 25 3.22 -1.01 0.38
N LEU A 26 2.69 -1.12 1.60
CA LEU A 26 2.47 0.02 2.49
C LEU A 26 3.80 0.71 2.83
N ARG A 27 4.84 -0.03 3.23
CA ARG A 27 6.18 0.54 3.49
C ARG A 27 6.84 1.18 2.27
N MET A 28 6.47 0.78 1.05
CA MET A 28 6.96 1.43 -0.17
C MET A 28 6.28 2.79 -0.44
N GLY A 29 5.21 3.14 0.28
CA GLY A 29 4.47 4.40 0.11
C GLY A 29 3.49 4.40 -1.07
N VAL A 30 2.84 3.27 -1.37
CA VAL A 30 1.84 3.23 -2.45
C VAL A 30 0.62 4.10 -2.15
N ASP A 31 0.04 4.71 -3.17
CA ASP A 31 -1.14 5.58 -3.08
C ASP A 31 -2.47 4.81 -3.05
N GLY A 32 -2.43 3.53 -3.42
CA GLY A 32 -3.61 2.67 -3.48
C GLY A 32 -3.23 1.19 -3.42
N LEU A 33 -3.97 0.44 -2.62
CA LEU A 33 -3.83 -1.00 -2.43
C LEU A 33 -5.15 -1.67 -2.86
N ILE A 34 -5.12 -2.43 -3.96
CA ILE A 34 -6.28 -3.13 -4.51
C ILE A 34 -6.11 -4.62 -4.21
N THR A 35 -6.99 -5.19 -3.38
CA THR A 35 -6.87 -6.57 -2.87
C THR A 35 -8.23 -7.27 -2.86
N ASP A 36 -8.22 -8.60 -2.91
CA ASP A 36 -9.40 -9.42 -2.68
C ASP A 36 -9.73 -9.56 -1.17
N LEU A 37 -8.82 -9.11 -0.29
CA LEU A 37 -8.93 -9.19 1.17
C LEU A 37 -9.02 -7.79 1.82
N PRO A 38 -10.10 -7.01 1.55
CA PRO A 38 -10.21 -5.62 2.00
C PRO A 38 -10.15 -5.46 3.52
N ASP A 39 -10.75 -6.38 4.28
CA ASP A 39 -10.74 -6.33 5.75
C ASP A 39 -9.30 -6.46 6.31
N THR A 40 -8.52 -7.40 5.75
CA THR A 40 -7.11 -7.58 6.12
C THR A 40 -6.28 -6.35 5.74
N ALA A 41 -6.56 -5.73 4.58
CA ALA A 41 -5.91 -4.48 4.20
C ALA A 41 -6.19 -3.34 5.18
N LEU A 42 -7.44 -3.18 5.65
CA LEU A 42 -7.81 -2.15 6.63
C LEU A 42 -7.09 -2.36 7.98
N GLU A 43 -6.98 -3.60 8.46
CA GLU A 43 -6.17 -3.92 9.64
C GLU A 43 -4.70 -3.52 9.42
N MET A 44 -4.13 -3.90 8.27
CA MET A 44 -2.73 -3.61 7.95
C MET A 44 -2.45 -2.11 7.86
N ILE A 45 -3.35 -1.32 7.26
CA ILE A 45 -3.25 0.14 7.20
C ILE A 45 -3.30 0.73 8.61
N SER A 46 -4.20 0.24 9.46
CA SER A 46 -4.33 0.71 10.85
C SER A 46 -3.07 0.41 11.68
N LEU A 47 -2.43 -0.75 11.44
CA LEU A 47 -1.17 -1.13 12.09
C LEU A 47 0.04 -0.31 11.60
N HIS A 48 0.04 0.13 10.33
CA HIS A 48 1.10 0.94 9.75
C HIS A 48 0.93 2.44 10.02
N GLY A 49 -0.10 2.83 10.79
CA GLY A 49 -0.32 4.14 11.40
C GLY A 49 0.32 5.31 10.67
N SER A 50 -0.38 5.83 9.66
CA SER A 50 -0.17 7.13 8.97
C SER A 50 1.19 7.80 9.21
N ASP A 51 2.29 7.16 8.81
CA ASP A 51 3.57 7.85 8.72
C ASP A 51 3.42 8.88 7.59
N PRO A 52 3.65 10.18 7.85
CA PRO A 52 3.40 11.25 6.90
C PRO A 52 4.21 11.13 5.60
#